data_AF-A0A842QUE3-F1
#
_entry.id   AF-A0A842QUE3-F1
#
_cell.length_a   1.000
_cell.length_b   1.000
_cell.length_c   1.000
_cell.angle_alpha   90.00
_cell.angle_beta   90.00
_cell.angle_gamma   90.00
#
_symmetry.space_group_name_H-M   'P 1'
#
loop_
_entity.id
_entity.type
_entity.pdbx_description
1 polymer ?
#
loop_
_entity_poly.entity_id
_entity_poly.type
_entity_poly.pdbx_seq_one_letter_code
_entity_poly.pdbx_strand_id
1 'polypeptide(L)' 'MMRRKLPSRYLCPKCGTNSVSVVLRRKEGKGRIICAHCGLKEQFPIPETVDTVDAYCIFVDRYYGVEEYSSE' A
#
# COMPACT_ATOMS: atom_id res chain seq x y z
N MET A 1 0.62 -20.15 18.27
CA MET A 1 0.35 -19.83 16.85
C MET A 1 0.91 -18.44 16.54
N MET A 2 2.16 -18.37 16.09
CA MET A 2 2.78 -17.10 15.70
C MET A 2 2.10 -16.64 14.41
N ARG A 3 1.15 -15.71 14.50
CA ARG A 3 0.77 -14.92 13.33
C ARG A 3 2.03 -14.17 12.95
N ARG A 4 2.78 -14.68 11.96
CA ARG A 4 3.86 -13.97 11.31
C ARG A 4 3.22 -12.69 10.76
N LYS A 5 3.25 -11.60 11.54
CA LYS A 5 3.07 -10.26 11.00
C LYS A 5 4.23 -10.12 10.02
N LEU A 6 3.95 -10.36 8.74
CA LEU A 6 4.94 -10.12 7.69
C LEU A 6 5.51 -8.72 7.96
N PRO A 7 6.84 -8.55 8.03
CA PRO A 7 7.41 -7.22 8.12
C PRO A 7 6.99 -6.49 6.84
N SER A 8 5.95 -5.66 6.95
CA SER A 8 5.25 -4.96 5.87
C SER A 8 6.10 -3.84 5.28
N ARG A 9 7.36 -4.14 4.94
CA ARG A 9 8.29 -3.21 4.29
C ARG A 9 8.19 -3.44 2.80
N TYR A 10 7.31 -2.66 2.17
CA TYR A 10 7.15 -2.67 0.73
C TYR A 10 8.16 -1.73 0.06
N LEU A 11 8.40 -1.96 -1.23
CA LEU A 11 9.29 -1.13 -2.05
C LEU A 11 8.62 0.23 -2.31
N CYS A 12 9.37 1.31 -2.23
CA CYS A 12 8.82 2.61 -2.64
C CYS A 12 8.98 2.79 -4.14
N PRO A 13 7.91 3.00 -4.92
CA PRO A 13 8.03 3.27 -6.35
C PRO A 13 8.66 4.64 -6.63
N LYS A 14 8.70 5.54 -5.64
CA LYS A 14 9.31 6.87 -5.75
C LYS A 14 10.84 6.86 -5.57
N CYS A 15 11.36 6.05 -4.65
CA CYS A 15 12.78 6.08 -4.29
C CYS A 15 13.50 4.73 -4.38
N GLY A 16 12.80 3.63 -4.63
CA GLY A 16 13.38 2.29 -4.76
C GLY A 16 13.78 1.62 -3.45
N THR A 17 13.42 2.17 -2.28
CA THR A 17 13.80 1.62 -0.97
C THR A 17 12.66 0.85 -0.30
N ASN A 18 12.95 -0.30 0.32
CA ASN A 18 11.98 -1.11 1.11
C ASN A 18 11.64 -0.45 2.46
N SER A 19 11.08 0.75 2.43
CA SER A 19 10.76 1.55 3.63
C SER A 19 9.32 2.06 3.63
N VAL A 20 8.45 1.46 2.80
CA VAL A 20 7.03 1.79 2.76
C VAL A 20 6.29 1.00 3.83
N SER A 21 5.54 1.72 4.67
CA SER A 21 4.64 1.18 5.68
C SER A 21 3.19 1.45 5.27
N VAL A 22 2.35 0.41 5.36
CA VAL A 22 0.93 0.49 5.06
C VAL A 22 0.14 0.42 6.38
N VAL A 23 -0.77 1.37 6.58
CA VAL A 23 -1.63 1.49 7.75
C VAL A 23 -3.07 1.45 7.29
N LEU A 24 -3.78 0.37 7.61
CA LEU A 24 -5.21 0.24 7.31
C LEU A 24 -6.03 0.71 8.50
N ARG A 25 -6.89 1.69 8.28
CA ARG A 25 -7.92 2.14 9.22
C ARG A 25 -9.25 1.49 8.83
N ARG A 26 -9.44 0.22 9.19
CA ARG A 26 -10.68 -0.53 8.90
C ARG A 26 -11.93 0.23 9.39
N LYS A 27 -11.88 0.77 10.61
CA LYS A 27 -12.95 1.61 11.19
C LYS A 27 -13.35 2.83 10.33
N GLU A 28 -12.44 3.36 9.54
CA GLU A 28 -12.69 4.53 8.68
C GLU A 28 -12.83 4.16 7.20
N GLY A 29 -12.60 2.89 6.82
CA GLY A 29 -12.49 2.48 5.43
C GLY A 29 -11.35 3.19 4.67
N LYS A 30 -10.25 3.50 5.35
CA LYS A 30 -9.14 4.28 4.77
C LYS A 30 -7.79 3.58 4.91
N GLY A 31 -7.04 3.54 3.82
CA GLY A 31 -5.66 3.09 3.76
C GLY A 31 -4.74 4.30 3.79
N ARG A 32 -3.65 4.20 4.54
CA ARG A 32 -2.59 5.21 4.54
C ARG A 32 -1.24 4.55 4.28
N ILE A 33 -0.49 5.09 3.35
CA ILE A 33 0.84 4.63 2.99
C ILE A 33 1.86 5.69 3.36
N ILE A 34 2.96 5.27 3.96
CA ILE A 34 4.01 6.15 4.47
C ILE A 34 5.37 5.55 4.13
N CYS A 35 6.18 6.23 3.33
CA CYS A 35 7.58 5.91 3.11
C CYS A 35 8.47 6.66 4.12
N ALA A 36 9.24 5.92 4.91
CA ALA A 36 10.19 6.51 5.85
C ALA A 36 11.46 7.08 5.17
N HIS A 37 11.75 6.71 3.93
CA HIS A 37 12.96 7.13 3.22
C HIS A 37 12.78 8.47 2.49
N CYS A 38 11.76 8.57 1.61
CA CYS A 38 11.50 9.79 0.83
C CYS A 38 10.40 10.68 1.43
N GLY A 39 9.74 10.24 2.51
CA GLY A 39 8.66 10.97 3.16
C GLY A 39 7.31 10.90 2.46
N LEU A 40 7.14 10.02 1.45
CA LEU A 40 5.89 9.84 0.72
C LEU A 40 4.75 9.45 1.66
N LYS A 41 3.64 10.18 1.64
CA LYS A 41 2.48 9.92 2.49
C LYS A 41 1.22 10.08 1.66
N GLU A 42 0.47 9.01 1.49
CA GLU A 42 -0.77 9.03 0.71
C GLU A 42 -1.90 8.36 1.49
N GLN A 43 -3.10 8.91 1.37
CA GLN A 43 -4.30 8.36 1.99
C GLN A 43 -5.34 8.14 0.91
N PHE A 44 -5.93 6.94 0.89
CA PHE A 44 -6.94 6.56 -0.08
C PHE A 44 -8.03 5.71 0.58
N PRO A 45 -9.27 5.77 0.09
CA PRO A 45 -10.33 4.90 0.55
C PRO A 45 -10.01 3.46 0.16
N ILE A 46 -10.20 2.52 1.08
CA ILE A 46 -10.04 1.09 0.85
C ILE A 46 -11.23 0.32 1.44
N PRO A 47 -11.62 -0.81 0.84
CA PRO A 47 -12.59 -1.70 1.45
C PRO A 47 -12.08 -2.24 2.81
N GLU A 48 -12.98 -2.59 3.73
CA GLU A 48 -12.57 -3.25 4.98
C GLU A 48 -12.07 -4.69 4.78
N THR A 49 -12.39 -5.28 3.63
CA THR A 49 -12.01 -6.64 3.25
C THR A 49 -10.60 -6.75 2.69
N VAL A 50 -9.95 -5.63 2.34
CA VAL A 50 -8.60 -5.68 1.76
C VAL A 50 -7.52 -5.82 2.82
N ASP A 51 -6.43 -6.48 2.43
CA ASP A 51 -5.23 -6.61 3.25
C ASP A 51 -4.18 -5.57 2.87
N THR A 52 -3.12 -5.50 3.68
CA THR A 52 -2.05 -4.51 3.49
C THR A 52 -1.33 -4.67 2.15
N VAL A 53 -1.38 -5.88 1.58
CA VAL A 53 -0.78 -6.20 0.28
C VAL A 53 -1.61 -5.62 -0.86
N ASP A 54 -2.93 -5.80 -0.84
CA ASP A 54 -3.83 -5.25 -1.86
C ASP A 54 -3.80 -3.73 -1.84
N ALA A 55 -3.78 -3.12 -0.65
CA ALA A 55 -3.64 -1.68 -0.50
C ALA A 55 -2.32 -1.16 -1.08
N TYR A 56 -1.23 -1.93 -0.96
CA TYR A 56 0.04 -1.59 -1.58
C TYR A 56 -0.03 -1.72 -3.11
N CYS A 57 -0.62 -2.79 -3.66
CA CYS A 57 -0.83 -2.95 -5.09
C CYS A 57 -1.61 -1.76 -5.68
N ILE A 58 -2.78 -1.44 -5.10
CA ILE A 58 -3.61 -0.29 -5.53
C ILE A 58 -2.80 1.00 -5.55
N PHE A 59 -1.95 1.21 -4.54
CA PHE A 59 -1.11 2.40 -4.48
C PHE A 59 -0.01 2.40 -5.55
N VAL A 60 0.63 1.26 -5.80
CA VAL A 60 1.64 1.11 -6.85
C VAL A 60 1.01 1.36 -8.22
N ASP A 61 -0.15 0.76 -8.48
CA ASP A 61 -0.90 0.92 -9.73
C ASP A 61 -1.29 2.40 -9.93
N ARG A 62 -1.79 3.06 -8.88
CA ARG A 62 -2.09 4.51 -8.92
C ARG A 62 -0.84 5.37 -9.10
N TYR A 63 0.27 4.99 -8.47
CA TYR A 63 1.51 5.75 -8.54
C TYR A 63 2.13 5.67 -9.94
N TYR A 64 2.14 4.49 -10.54
CA TYR A 64 2.62 4.31 -11.91
C TYR A 64 1.57 4.70 -12.96
N GLY A 65 0.32 4.97 -12.55
CA GLY A 65 -0.77 5.40 -13.43
C GLY A 65 -1.07 4.41 -14.55
N VAL A 66 -0.65 3.14 -14.39
CA VAL A 66 -0.86 2.12 -15.41
C VAL A 66 -2.27 1.60 -15.22
N GLU A 67 -3.21 2.25 -15.91
CA GLU A 67 -4.50 1.67 -16.26
C GLU A 67 -4.25 0.45 -17.16
N GLU A 68 -3.80 -0.67 -16.60
CA GLU A 68 -3.81 -1.96 -17.31
C GLU A 68 -4.91 -2.81 -16.69
N TYR A 69 -6.14 -2.49 -17.09
CA TYR A 69 -7.23 -3.46 -17.09
C TYR A 69 -6.82 -4.56 -18.07
N SER A 70 -6.25 -5.66 -17.58
CA SER A 70 -6.24 -6.89 -18.35
C SER A 70 -7.69 -7.32 -18.56
N SER A 71 -8.24 -6.98 -19.71
CA SER A 71 -9.31 -7.75 -20.35
C SER A 71 -9.36 -7.39 -21.82
N GLU A 72 -8.44 -7.94 -22.61
CA GLU A 72 -8.68 -8.34 -24.01
C GLU A 72 -8.06 -9.72 -24.23
#